data_AF-A0A926EUV9-F1
#
_entry.id   AF-A0A926EUV9-F1
#
_cell.length_a   1.000
_cell.length_b   1.000
_cell.length_c   1.000
_cell.angle_alpha   90.00
_cell.angle_beta   90.00
_cell.angle_gamma   90.00
#
_symmetry.space_group_name_H-M   'P 1'
#
loop_
_entity.id
_entity.type
_entity.pdbx_description
1 polymer ?
#
loop_
_entity_poly.entity_id
_entity_poly.type
_entity_poly.pdbx_seq_one_letter_code
_entity_poly.pdbx_strand_id
1 'polypeptide(L)'
;MILKININDEVKVKLTDFGIQILKERHDQLNKKIKESGGKGIEFVLRIDKDGYYKTQLYNLMNTFGEYMTVGSEGLPFEIEIEIEGGN
;
A
#
# COMPACT_ATOMS: atom_id res chain seq x y z
N MET A 1 23.89 -1.15 16.39
CA MET A 1 22.60 -1.72 16.78
C MET A 1 22.02 -2.42 15.56
N ILE A 2 21.61 -3.69 15.68
CA ILE A 2 20.99 -4.44 14.57
C ILE A 2 19.49 -4.49 14.86
N LEU A 3 18.68 -3.92 13.97
CA LEU A 3 17.23 -4.03 14.03
C LEU A 3 16.79 -5.23 13.18
N LYS A 4 16.02 -6.13 13.78
CA LYS A 4 15.36 -7.23 13.05
C LYS A 4 13.91 -6.81 12.81
N ILE A 5 13.47 -6.93 11.57
CA ILE A 5 12.10 -6.60 11.16
C ILE A 5 11.48 -7.88 10.58
N ASN A 6 10.26 -8.22 11.00
CA ASN A 6 9.50 -9.28 10.38
C ASN A 6 8.61 -8.67 9.29
N ILE A 7 8.75 -9.17 8.05
CA ILE A 7 8.02 -8.65 6.89
C ILE A 7 6.49 -8.83 6.98
N ASN A 8 6.03 -9.69 7.90
CA ASN A 8 4.61 -9.89 8.17
C ASN A 8 4.05 -8.89 9.20
N ASP A 9 4.90 -8.12 9.86
CA ASP A 9 4.48 -7.13 10.84
C ASP A 9 3.65 -6.02 10.17
N GLU A 10 2.73 -5.47 10.94
CA GLU A 10 1.92 -4.34 10.50
C GLU A 10 2.76 -3.07 10.51
N VAL A 11 2.62 -2.31 9.44
CA VAL A 11 3.23 -1.01 9.24
C VAL A 11 2.19 0.00 8.83
N LYS A 12 2.47 1.27 9.07
CA LYS A 12 1.62 2.36 8.64
C LYS A 12 2.44 3.46 7.99
N VAL A 13 1.88 4.06 6.94
CA VAL A 13 2.50 5.12 6.14
C VAL A 13 1.46 6.17 5.77
N LYS A 14 1.88 7.40 5.52
CA LYS A 14 1.00 8.42 4.93
C LYS A 14 1.10 8.35 3.42
N LEU A 15 -0.01 8.03 2.75
CA LEU A 15 -0.05 7.96 1.30
C LEU A 15 0.02 9.35 0.68
N THR A 16 0.69 9.46 -0.45
CA THR A 16 0.54 10.61 -1.36
C THR A 16 -0.67 10.40 -2.26
N ASP A 17 -1.09 11.43 -2.99
CA ASP A 17 -2.11 11.30 -4.04
C ASP A 17 -1.72 10.23 -5.07
N PHE A 18 -0.43 10.13 -5.38
CA PHE A 18 0.11 9.10 -6.26
C PHE A 18 -0.06 7.69 -5.69
N GLY A 19 0.20 7.49 -4.39
CA GLY A 19 -0.04 6.21 -3.73
C GLY A 19 -1.52 5.80 -3.74
N ILE A 20 -2.43 6.75 -3.52
CA ILE A 20 -3.87 6.51 -3.61
C ILE A 20 -4.27 6.10 -5.02
N GLN A 21 -3.73 6.77 -6.04
CA GLN A 21 -3.97 6.42 -7.44
C GLN A 21 -3.52 4.98 -7.74
N ILE A 22 -2.33 4.57 -7.31
CA ILE A 22 -1.82 3.20 -7.50
C ILE A 22 -2.78 2.16 -6.89
N LEU A 23 -3.23 2.39 -5.65
CA LEU A 23 -4.17 1.49 -4.99
C LEU A 23 -5.49 1.36 -5.76
N LYS A 24 -6.00 2.49 -6.28
CA LYS A 24 -7.22 2.52 -7.08
C LYS A 24 -7.03 1.79 -8.40
N GLU A 25 -5.92 2.00 -9.11
CA GLU A 25 -5.64 1.31 -10.38
C GLU A 25 -5.55 -0.20 -10.20
N ARG A 26 -4.83 -0.66 -9.16
CA ARG A 26 -4.72 -2.09 -8.82
C ARG A 26 -6.08 -2.69 -8.49
N HIS A 27 -6.89 -1.96 -7.72
CA HIS A 27 -8.27 -2.36 -7.44
C HIS A 27 -9.08 -2.47 -8.73
N ASP A 28 -9.04 -1.46 -9.60
CA ASP A 28 -9.83 -1.43 -10.83
C ASP A 28 -9.42 -2.56 -11.80
N GLN A 29 -8.12 -2.87 -11.88
CA GLN A 29 -7.61 -4.00 -12.65
C GLN A 29 -8.10 -5.36 -12.11
N LEU A 30 -8.07 -5.55 -10.79
CA LEU A 30 -8.60 -6.76 -10.17
C LEU A 30 -10.11 -6.86 -10.38
N ASN A 31 -10.83 -5.76 -10.17
CA ASN A 31 -12.27 -5.67 -10.29
C ASN A 31 -12.73 -5.96 -11.72
N LYS A 32 -11.99 -5.49 -12.73
CA LYS A 32 -12.19 -5.83 -14.14
C LYS A 32 -12.10 -7.34 -14.35
N LYS A 33 -11.04 -8.00 -13.88
CA LYS A 33 -10.85 -9.47 -14.00
C LYS A 33 -11.97 -10.25 -13.30
N ILE A 34 -12.41 -9.80 -12.13
CA ILE A 34 -13.53 -10.41 -11.39
C ILE A 34 -14.82 -10.35 -12.24
N LYS A 35 -15.13 -9.19 -12.82
CA LYS A 35 -16.31 -8.99 -13.67
C LYS A 35 -16.25 -9.83 -14.94
N GLU A 36 -15.09 -9.89 -15.59
CA GLU A 36 -14.84 -10.74 -16.76
C GLU A 36 -15.05 -12.23 -16.44
N SER A 37 -14.82 -12.64 -15.20
CA SER A 37 -15.06 -14.00 -14.70
C SER A 37 -16.50 -14.25 -14.23
N GLY A 38 -17.42 -13.30 -14.43
CA GLY A 38 -18.84 -13.40 -14.01
C GLY A 38 -19.12 -12.97 -12.57
N GLY A 39 -18.13 -12.45 -11.85
CA GLY A 39 -18.31 -11.87 -10.52
C GLY A 39 -18.95 -10.48 -10.56
N LYS A 40 -19.55 -10.02 -9.44
CA LYS A 40 -20.17 -8.69 -9.35
C LYS A 40 -19.16 -7.53 -9.28
N GLY A 41 -17.95 -7.84 -8.82
CA GLY A 41 -16.97 -6.82 -8.46
C GLY A 41 -17.29 -6.13 -7.13
N ILE A 42 -16.37 -5.28 -6.67
CA ILE A 42 -16.50 -4.47 -5.44
C ILE A 42 -16.11 -3.02 -5.71
N GLU A 43 -16.51 -2.13 -4.81
CA GLU A 43 -16.14 -0.71 -4.84
C GLU A 43 -14.78 -0.50 -4.16
N PHE A 44 -14.01 0.47 -4.66
CA PHE A 44 -12.75 0.86 -4.06
C PHE A 44 -13.02 1.59 -2.74
N VAL A 45 -12.50 1.05 -1.64
CA VAL A 45 -12.57 1.69 -0.32
C VAL A 45 -11.15 1.87 0.20
N LEU A 46 -10.69 3.12 0.24
CA LEU A 46 -9.45 3.48 0.90
C LEU A 46 -9.67 3.53 2.41
N ARG A 47 -8.91 2.74 3.15
CA ARG A 47 -8.97 2.70 4.62
C ARG A 47 -7.78 3.46 5.20
N ILE A 48 -8.07 4.66 5.69
CA ILE A 48 -7.14 5.52 6.40
C ILE A 48 -7.61 5.63 7.85
N ASP A 49 -6.68 5.61 8.79
CA ASP A 49 -7.00 5.83 10.20
C ASP A 49 -7.31 7.31 10.51
N LYS A 50 -7.65 7.59 11.77
CA LYS A 50 -7.97 8.95 12.23
C LYS A 50 -6.80 9.95 12.10
N ASP A 51 -5.57 9.45 12.00
CA ASP A 51 -4.35 10.25 11.98
C ASP A 51 -3.78 10.38 10.55
N GLY A 52 -4.49 9.87 9.55
CA GLY A 52 -4.12 9.98 8.14
C GLY A 52 -3.26 8.83 7.61
N TYR A 53 -3.09 7.74 8.36
CA TYR A 53 -2.23 6.63 7.95
C TYR A 53 -2.98 5.50 7.25
N TYR A 54 -2.35 4.98 6.20
CA TYR A 54 -2.68 3.71 5.58
C TYR A 54 -1.93 2.59 6.29
N LYS A 55 -2.66 1.61 6.81
CA LYS A 55 -2.12 0.46 7.56
C LYS A 55 -2.15 -0.81 6.72
N THR A 56 -1.03 -1.54 6.67
CA THR A 56 -0.90 -2.81 5.95
C THR A 56 0.26 -3.64 6.51
N GLN A 57 0.50 -4.84 6.00
CA GLN A 57 1.70 -5.62 6.35
C GLN A 57 2.90 -5.14 5.52
N LEU A 58 4.12 -5.18 6.07
CA LEU A 58 5.31 -4.67 5.36
C LEU A 58 5.51 -5.33 4.00
N TYR A 59 5.30 -6.64 3.87
CA TYR A 59 5.41 -7.32 2.58
C TYR A 59 4.35 -6.83 1.57
N ASN A 60 3.14 -6.51 2.01
CA ASN A 60 2.10 -5.95 1.14
C ASN A 60 2.46 -4.53 0.69
N LEU A 61 3.04 -3.72 1.58
CA LEU A 61 3.55 -2.40 1.23
C LEU A 61 4.59 -2.49 0.12
N MET A 62 5.59 -3.37 0.28
CA MET A 62 6.66 -3.59 -0.71
C MET A 62 6.11 -4.13 -2.05
N ASN A 63 5.22 -5.12 -2.02
CA ASN A 63 4.64 -5.69 -3.24
C ASN A 63 3.70 -4.73 -4.00
N THR A 64 3.13 -3.75 -3.28
CA THR A 64 2.20 -2.79 -3.86
C THR A 64 2.94 -1.60 -4.46
N PHE A 65 3.98 -1.12 -3.78
CA PHE A 65 4.62 0.15 -4.10
C PHE A 65 6.05 0.02 -4.64
N GLY A 66 6.70 -1.13 -4.48
CA GLY A 66 8.12 -1.30 -4.81
C GLY A 66 8.48 -0.98 -6.26
N GLU A 67 7.58 -1.25 -7.21
CA GLU A 67 7.79 -0.91 -8.63
C GLU A 67 7.84 0.61 -8.90
N TYR A 68 7.26 1.42 -8.01
CA TYR A 68 7.20 2.87 -8.10
C TYR A 68 8.24 3.59 -7.23
N MET A 69 9.14 2.83 -6.58
CA MET A 69 10.18 3.35 -5.68
C MET A 69 11.58 3.22 -6.27
N THR A 70 11.70 3.25 -7.59
CA THR A 70 12.99 3.15 -8.30
C THR A 70 13.69 4.51 -8.39
N VAL A 71 15.01 4.48 -8.57
CA VAL A 71 15.82 5.71 -8.76
C VAL A 71 15.27 6.52 -9.94
N GLY A 72 14.95 7.79 -9.70
CA GLY A 72 14.42 8.70 -10.72
C GLY A 72 12.90 8.65 -10.89
N SER A 73 12.17 7.94 -10.03
CA SER A 73 10.70 8.00 -10.00
C SER A 73 10.22 9.43 -9.73
N GLU A 74 9.22 9.90 -10.49
CA GLU A 74 8.74 11.29 -10.45
C GLU A 74 8.04 11.68 -9.13
N GLY A 75 7.64 10.68 -8.34
CA GLY A 75 7.04 10.87 -7.02
C GLY A 75 7.07 9.58 -6.21
N LEU A 76 6.91 9.72 -4.89
CA LEU A 76 6.82 8.60 -3.98
C LEU A 76 5.35 8.27 -3.68
N PRO A 77 5.00 6.97 -3.54
CA PRO A 77 3.63 6.56 -3.22
C PRO A 77 3.21 6.87 -1.78
N PHE A 78 4.17 7.10 -0.89
CA PHE A 78 3.93 7.48 0.50
C PHE A 78 5.07 8.37 0.99
N GLU A 79 4.86 9.10 2.09
CA GLU A 79 5.92 9.83 2.79
C GLU A 79 7.05 8.85 3.17
N ILE A 80 8.30 9.30 3.19
CA ILE A 80 9.48 8.41 3.33
C ILE A 80 9.54 7.61 4.65
N GLU A 81 8.66 7.91 5.60
CA GLU A 81 8.62 7.30 6.92
C GLU A 81 7.68 6.09 6.94
N ILE A 82 8.17 4.99 7.53
CA ILE A 82 7.38 3.78 7.79
C ILE A 82 7.37 3.57 9.30
N GLU A 83 6.19 3.58 9.90
CA GLU A 83 6.00 3.23 11.31
C GLU A 83 5.67 1.74 11.44
N ILE A 84 6.42 1.02 12.27
CA ILE A 84 6.25 -0.43 12.48
C ILE A 84 5.60 -0.66 13.85
N GLU A 85 4.44 -1.29 13.87
CA GLU A 85 3.76 -1.68 15.10
C GLU A 85 4.23 -3.08 15.51
N GLY A 86 5.24 -3.17 16.38
CA GLY A 86 5.69 -4.46 16.93
C GLY A 86 7.20 -4.66 17.06
N GLY A 87 8.00 -3.62 17.29
CA GLY A 87 9.40 -3.79 17.64
C GLY A 87 9.55 -4.44 19.03
N ASN A 88 9.76 -5.75 19.07
CA ASN A 88 10.33 -6.44 20.24
C ASN A 88 11.86 -6.38 20.19
#